data_AF-A0AAV3P0P6-F1
#
_entry.id   AF-A0AAV3P0P6-F1
#
_cell.length_a   1.000
_cell.length_b   1.000
_cell.length_c   1.000
_cell.angle_alpha   90.00
_cell.angle_beta   90.00
_cell.angle_gamma   90.00
#
_symmetry.space_group_name_H-M   'P 1'
#
loop_
_entity.id
_entity.type
_entity.pdbx_description
1 polymer ?
#
loop_
_entity_poly.entity_id
_entity_poly.type
_entity_poly.pdbx_seq_one_letter_code
_entity_poly.pdbx_strand_id
1 'polypeptide(L)'
;MKVGYDNNGQSFPAAKHGGTGRSLTAEIKLQFPDEFLTSVSGYICPVVHANHGGSPVIRSLSFKSNRRTFGAYGVEEGTPFSFPMEGGKIVGFKGRCRWFLDSIGFYITQAHVTKPQQINPYQVIQTRFRRLTSSLSLAAWNGEQNRPKPWKSPA
;
A
#
# COMPACT_ATOMS: atom_id res chain seq x y z
N MET A 1 16.71 -18.63 -0.53
CA MET A 1 15.60 -17.88 0.05
C MET A 1 14.32 -18.70 -0.02
N LYS A 2 13.59 -18.82 1.09
CA LYS A 2 12.26 -19.43 1.17
C LYS A 2 11.35 -18.41 1.86
N VAL A 3 10.10 -18.29 1.41
CA VAL A 3 9.14 -17.34 1.96
C VAL A 3 7.89 -18.09 2.40
N GLY A 4 7.33 -17.74 3.56
CA GLY A 4 5.98 -18.13 3.96
C GLY A 4 5.04 -16.97 3.70
N TYR A 5 3.92 -17.24 3.04
CA TYR A 5 2.87 -16.26 2.76
C TYR A 5 1.66 -16.51 3.66
N ASP A 6 0.92 -15.46 3.97
CA ASP A 6 -0.45 -15.61 4.49
C ASP A 6 -1.42 -15.70 3.32
N ASN A 7 -2.33 -16.68 3.37
CA ASN A 7 -3.45 -16.79 2.46
C ASN A 7 -4.72 -16.91 3.31
N ASN A 8 -5.42 -15.78 3.51
CA ASN A 8 -6.64 -15.68 4.31
C ASN A 8 -6.48 -16.20 5.76
N GLY A 9 -5.38 -15.85 6.43
CA GLY A 9 -5.09 -16.27 7.80
C GLY A 9 -4.41 -17.65 7.93
N GLN A 10 -4.21 -18.36 6.81
CA GLN A 10 -3.47 -19.62 6.78
C GLN A 10 -2.06 -19.40 6.23
N SER A 11 -1.05 -19.88 6.96
CA SER A 11 0.34 -19.83 6.52
C SER A 11 0.62 -20.86 5.42
N PHE A 12 1.16 -20.40 4.29
CA PHE A 12 1.52 -21.21 3.13
C PHE A 12 3.02 -21.09 2.82
N PRO A 13 3.81 -22.17 2.94
CA PRO A 13 5.23 -22.14 2.60
C PRO A 13 5.43 -22.19 1.07
N ALA A 14 6.18 -21.24 0.53
CA ALA A 14 6.60 -21.27 -0.86
C ALA A 14 7.81 -22.18 -1.10
N ALA A 15 8.09 -22.45 -2.36
CA ALA A 15 9.30 -23.16 -2.78
C ALA A 15 10.57 -22.42 -2.33
N LYS A 16 11.64 -23.18 -2.05
CA LYS A 16 12.97 -22.62 -1.80
C LYS A 16 13.58 -22.23 -3.15
N HIS A 17 14.04 -20.99 -3.26
CA HIS A 17 14.75 -20.45 -4.41
C HIS A 17 16.23 -20.21 -4.07
N GLY A 18 17.14 -20.63 -4.94
CA GLY A 18 18.59 -20.50 -4.80
C GLY A 18 19.29 -21.74 -4.25
N GLY A 19 20.62 -21.70 -4.27
CA GLY A 19 21.47 -22.81 -3.87
C GLY A 19 21.30 -23.25 -2.42
N THR A 20 21.90 -24.39 -2.08
CA THR A 20 21.86 -24.94 -0.73
C THR A 20 22.58 -24.03 0.29
N GLY A 21 23.51 -23.19 -0.17
CA GLY A 21 24.21 -22.19 0.64
C GLY A 21 25.09 -22.78 1.75
N ARG A 22 25.88 -21.94 2.42
CA ARG A 22 26.57 -22.29 3.68
C ARG A 22 25.56 -22.33 4.84
N SER A 23 25.88 -23.01 5.95
CA SER A 23 24.94 -23.40 7.02
C SER A 23 24.23 -22.27 7.78
N LEU A 24 24.49 -21.00 7.48
CA LEU A 24 23.87 -19.85 8.14
C LEU A 24 22.55 -19.49 7.43
N THR A 25 21.45 -19.91 8.04
CA THR A 25 20.10 -19.46 7.65
C THR A 25 19.63 -18.41 8.65
N ALA A 26 19.24 -17.23 8.16
CA ALA A 26 18.55 -16.24 8.97
C ALA A 26 17.04 -16.32 8.70
N GLU A 27 16.24 -16.21 9.76
CA GLU A 27 14.79 -16.20 9.67
C GLU A 27 14.23 -14.83 10.05
N ILE A 28 13.33 -14.29 9.23
CA ILE A 28 12.59 -13.06 9.49
C ILE A 28 11.15 -13.44 9.76
N LYS A 29 10.70 -13.30 11.02
CA LYS A 29 9.29 -13.47 11.41
C LYS A 29 8.67 -12.10 11.66
N LEU A 30 7.77 -11.70 10.78
CA LEU A 30 6.99 -10.48 10.95
C LEU A 30 5.80 -10.76 11.86
N GLN A 31 5.44 -9.80 12.71
CA GLN A 31 4.19 -9.80 13.48
C GLN A 31 3.01 -9.45 12.56
N PHE A 32 2.68 -10.34 11.63
CA PHE A 32 1.56 -10.14 10.69
C PHE A 32 0.21 -10.12 11.42
N PRO A 33 -0.76 -9.25 11.03
CA PRO A 33 -0.73 -8.32 9.90
C PRO A 33 -0.18 -6.91 10.21
N ASP A 34 0.15 -6.64 11.47
CA ASP A 34 0.53 -5.29 11.93
C ASP A 34 1.94 -4.87 11.53
N GLU A 35 2.84 -5.85 11.39
CA GLU A 35 4.20 -5.65 10.90
C GLU A 35 4.31 -6.08 9.44
N PHE A 36 4.70 -5.15 8.57
CA PHE A 36 4.89 -5.38 7.15
C PHE A 36 6.15 -4.66 6.65
N LEU A 37 6.73 -5.19 5.57
CA LEU A 37 7.92 -4.60 4.96
C LEU A 37 7.58 -3.25 4.32
N THR A 38 8.49 -2.30 4.46
CA THR A 38 8.40 -0.91 3.96
C THR A 38 9.58 -0.55 3.06
N SER A 39 10.68 -1.29 3.12
CA SER A 39 11.80 -1.12 2.19
C SER A 39 12.64 -2.39 2.10
N VAL A 40 13.25 -2.60 0.94
CA VAL A 40 14.31 -3.59 0.73
C VAL A 40 15.52 -2.86 0.16
N SER A 41 16.70 -3.14 0.71
CA SER A 41 17.97 -2.62 0.21
C SER A 41 19.01 -3.73 0.17
N GLY A 42 20.16 -3.46 -0.45
CA GLY A 42 21.23 -4.44 -0.54
C GLY A 42 22.33 -4.01 -1.48
N TYR A 43 23.17 -4.97 -1.84
CA TYR A 43 24.30 -4.76 -2.74
C TYR A 43 24.30 -5.81 -3.85
N ILE A 44 24.67 -5.40 -5.05
CA ILE A 44 24.93 -6.28 -6.20
C ILE A 44 26.38 -6.20 -6.62
N CYS A 45 26.97 -7.34 -6.96
CA CYS A 45 28.34 -7.38 -7.49
C CYS A 45 28.45 -8.51 -8.53
N PRO A 46 29.14 -8.29 -9.66
CA PRO A 46 29.52 -9.38 -10.55
C PRO A 46 30.42 -10.39 -9.83
N VAL A 47 30.02 -11.65 -9.79
CA VAL A 47 30.89 -12.73 -9.31
C VAL A 47 31.50 -13.41 -10.53
N VAL A 48 32.83 -13.31 -10.65
CA VAL A 48 33.59 -13.97 -11.73
C VAL A 48 33.67 -15.46 -11.43
N HIS A 49 33.29 -16.28 -12.40
CA HIS A 49 33.52 -17.71 -12.37
C HIS A 49 34.65 -18.04 -13.34
N ALA A 50 35.45 -19.06 -13.01
CA ALA A 50 36.71 -19.38 -13.69
C ALA A 50 36.64 -19.43 -15.24
N ASN A 51 35.45 -19.68 -15.82
CA ASN A 51 35.26 -19.84 -17.27
C ASN A 51 34.21 -18.90 -17.89
N HIS A 52 33.58 -18.00 -17.12
CA HIS A 52 32.53 -17.10 -17.61
C HIS A 52 32.69 -15.72 -16.97
N GLY A 53 32.63 -14.65 -17.78
CA GLY A 53 32.61 -13.27 -17.29
C GLY A 53 31.59 -13.08 -16.15
N GLY A 54 31.86 -12.12 -15.26
CA GLY A 54 31.08 -11.95 -14.04
C GLY A 54 29.60 -11.65 -14.33
N SER A 55 28.69 -12.47 -13.79
CA SER A 55 27.26 -12.15 -13.77
C SER A 55 26.91 -11.43 -12.48
N PRO A 56 26.12 -10.34 -12.52
CA PRO A 56 25.69 -9.64 -11.31
C PRO A 56 24.84 -10.58 -10.45
N VAL A 57 25.19 -10.67 -9.18
CA VAL A 57 24.41 -11.38 -8.16
C VAL A 57 24.13 -10.46 -6.99
N ILE A 58 23.06 -10.75 -6.27
CA ILE A 58 22.74 -10.09 -5.00
C ILE A 58 23.72 -10.61 -3.95
N ARG A 59 24.55 -9.70 -3.44
CA ARG A 59 25.59 -9.96 -2.45
C ARG A 59 25.09 -9.79 -1.03
N SER A 60 24.18 -8.85 -0.81
CA SER A 60 23.48 -8.70 0.46
C SER A 60 22.04 -8.22 0.30
N LEU A 61 21.22 -8.53 1.31
CA LEU A 61 19.87 -8.02 1.46
C LEU A 61 19.64 -7.49 2.88
N SER A 62 18.97 -6.37 2.96
CA SER A 62 18.46 -5.76 4.17
C SER A 62 16.97 -5.48 3.96
N PHE A 63 16.17 -5.80 4.97
CA PHE A 63 14.72 -5.58 4.94
C PHE A 63 14.35 -4.61 6.05
N LYS A 64 13.53 -3.62 5.74
CA LYS A 64 12.96 -2.72 6.73
C LYS A 64 11.46 -2.96 6.81
N SER A 65 10.92 -3.10 8.01
CA SER A 65 9.49 -3.08 8.29
C SER A 65 9.06 -1.72 8.81
N ASN A 66 7.76 -1.54 9.01
CA ASN A 66 7.22 -0.40 9.76
C ASN A 66 7.62 -0.37 11.24
N ARG A 67 8.32 -1.42 11.75
CA ARG A 67 8.71 -1.52 13.16
C ARG A 67 10.21 -1.66 13.39
N ARG A 68 10.94 -2.36 12.50
CA ARG A 68 12.36 -2.69 12.70
C ARG A 68 13.08 -2.97 11.38
N THR A 69 14.40 -3.11 11.46
CA THR A 69 15.26 -3.46 10.33
C THR A 69 15.87 -4.85 10.55
N PHE A 70 16.06 -5.59 9.46
CA PHE A 70 16.63 -6.93 9.41
C PHE A 70 17.81 -6.96 8.44
N GLY A 71 18.92 -7.55 8.86
CA GLY A 71 20.15 -7.65 8.06
C GLY A 71 21.21 -6.61 8.45
N ALA A 72 22.25 -6.42 7.62
CA ALA A 72 22.42 -7.00 6.29
C ALA A 72 22.70 -8.51 6.32
N TYR A 73 22.11 -9.24 5.37
CA TYR A 73 22.35 -10.67 5.15
C TYR A 73 23.22 -10.85 3.92
N GLY A 74 24.49 -11.22 4.12
CA GLY A 74 25.48 -11.38 3.05
C GLY A 74 26.64 -10.40 3.22
N VAL A 75 27.23 -9.97 2.10
CA VAL A 75 28.37 -9.04 2.09
C VAL A 75 27.97 -7.75 1.39
N GLU A 76 28.11 -6.62 2.07
CA GLU A 76 27.80 -5.28 1.53
C GLU A 76 28.93 -4.79 0.63
N GLU A 77 29.04 -5.39 -0.55
CA GLU A 77 30.12 -5.16 -1.52
C GLU A 77 29.54 -4.99 -2.93
N GLY A 78 30.03 -3.98 -3.65
CA GLY A 78 29.62 -3.66 -5.01
C GLY A 78 28.67 -2.47 -5.06
N THR A 79 27.70 -2.50 -5.98
CA THR A 79 26.75 -1.40 -6.20
C THR A 79 25.57 -1.52 -5.23
N PRO A 80 25.29 -0.52 -4.39
CA PRO A 80 24.13 -0.54 -3.52
C PRO A 80 22.83 -0.34 -4.32
N PHE A 81 21.74 -0.92 -3.82
CA PHE A 81 20.40 -0.65 -4.29
C PHE A 81 19.44 -0.46 -3.10
N SER A 82 18.37 0.27 -3.34
CA SER A 82 17.29 0.47 -2.37
C SER A 82 15.96 0.60 -3.09
N PHE A 83 14.93 -0.01 -2.53
CA PHE A 83 13.57 0.00 -3.00
C PHE A 83 12.62 0.35 -1.84
N PRO A 84 12.22 1.63 -1.70
CA PRO A 84 11.18 2.03 -0.76
C PRO A 84 9.79 1.65 -1.27
N MET A 85 8.88 1.26 -0.36
CA MET A 85 7.50 0.93 -0.69
C MET A 85 6.61 2.13 -0.40
N GLU A 86 6.25 2.88 -1.43
CA GLU A 86 5.35 4.03 -1.31
C GLU A 86 3.89 3.55 -1.24
N GLY A 87 3.31 3.52 -0.03
CA GLY A 87 1.88 3.27 0.18
C GLY A 87 1.40 1.86 -0.15
N GLY A 88 2.31 0.89 -0.31
CA GLY A 88 1.99 -0.50 -0.64
C GLY A 88 2.59 -1.52 0.33
N LYS A 89 2.09 -2.75 0.27
CA LYS A 89 2.61 -3.91 0.99
C LYS A 89 3.12 -4.95 -0.01
N ILE A 90 4.26 -5.58 0.27
CA ILE A 90 4.67 -6.77 -0.48
C ILE A 90 3.70 -7.90 -0.18
N VAL A 91 3.12 -8.47 -1.24
CA VAL A 91 2.27 -9.66 -1.19
C VAL A 91 2.91 -10.87 -1.85
N GLY A 92 4.05 -10.68 -2.53
CA GLY A 92 4.75 -11.77 -3.20
C GLY A 92 6.16 -11.39 -3.61
N PHE A 93 7.00 -12.40 -3.78
CA PHE A 93 8.36 -12.27 -4.31
C PHE A 93 8.49 -12.98 -5.65
N LYS A 94 9.31 -12.41 -6.53
CA LYS A 94 9.76 -13.01 -7.79
C LYS A 94 11.27 -12.89 -7.83
N GLY A 95 11.96 -13.79 -8.53
CA GLY A 95 13.39 -13.68 -8.69
C GLY A 95 13.95 -14.73 -9.63
N ARG A 96 15.24 -14.61 -9.91
CA ARG A 96 16.03 -15.61 -10.62
C ARG A 96 17.16 -16.05 -9.72
N CYS A 97 17.44 -17.35 -9.71
CA CYS A 97 18.46 -17.91 -8.85
C CYS A 97 19.15 -19.09 -9.53
N ARG A 98 20.44 -19.25 -9.23
CA ARG A 98 21.26 -20.41 -9.56
C ARG A 98 22.04 -20.80 -8.30
N TRP A 99 23.37 -20.76 -8.38
CA TRP A 99 24.26 -20.88 -7.23
C TRP A 99 24.03 -19.75 -6.20
N PHE A 100 23.71 -18.55 -6.70
CA PHE A 100 23.37 -17.36 -5.92
C PHE A 100 21.95 -16.87 -6.27
N LEU A 101 21.50 -15.83 -5.56
CA LEU A 101 20.33 -15.07 -5.95
C LEU A 101 20.76 -14.03 -6.99
N ASP A 102 20.35 -14.21 -8.24
CA ASP A 102 20.78 -13.34 -9.35
C ASP A 102 19.95 -12.06 -9.38
N SER A 103 18.64 -12.17 -9.11
CA SER A 103 17.72 -11.04 -9.08
C SER A 103 16.56 -11.27 -8.12
N ILE A 104 16.00 -10.17 -7.61
CA ILE A 104 14.82 -10.14 -6.76
C ILE A 104 13.85 -9.07 -7.26
N GLY A 105 12.57 -9.36 -7.17
CA GLY A 105 11.46 -8.47 -7.50
C GLY A 105 10.28 -8.75 -6.57
N PHE A 106 9.33 -7.82 -6.55
CA PHE A 106 8.26 -7.80 -5.57
C PHE A 106 6.90 -7.60 -6.26
N TYR A 107 5.89 -8.31 -5.77
CA TYR A 107 4.49 -8.01 -6.05
C TYR A 107 3.96 -7.13 -4.93
N ILE A 108 3.40 -5.98 -5.27
CA ILE A 108 2.94 -4.96 -4.32
C ILE A 108 1.44 -4.78 -4.49
N THR A 109 0.72 -4.79 -3.39
CA THR A 109 -0.66 -4.28 -3.34
C THR A 109 -0.64 -2.88 -2.76
N GLN A 110 -1.40 -1.97 -3.34
CA GLN A 110 -1.59 -0.65 -2.73
C GLN A 110 -2.45 -0.84 -1.49
N ALA A 111 -1.97 -0.36 -0.34
CA ALA A 111 -2.91 -0.10 0.74
C ALA A 111 -3.85 0.96 0.17
N HIS A 112 -5.15 0.69 0.12
CA HIS A 112 -6.11 1.72 -0.23
C HIS A 112 -5.84 2.92 0.67
N VAL A 113 -5.19 3.94 0.11
CA VAL A 113 -5.32 5.28 0.64
C VAL A 113 -6.77 5.57 0.38
N THR A 114 -7.62 5.36 1.39
CA THR A 114 -8.85 6.14 1.47
C THR A 114 -8.33 7.57 1.41
N LYS A 115 -8.40 8.19 0.22
CA LYS A 115 -8.25 9.64 0.12
C LYS A 115 -9.08 10.16 1.29
N PRO A 116 -8.55 11.02 2.20
CA PRO A 116 -9.41 11.62 3.18
C PRO A 116 -10.57 12.16 2.35
N GLN A 117 -11.78 11.63 2.57
CA GLN A 117 -12.94 12.17 1.90
C GLN A 117 -12.84 13.64 2.26
N GLN A 118 -12.71 14.50 1.24
CA GLN A 118 -12.88 15.93 1.48
C GLN A 118 -14.30 16.03 2.01
N ILE A 119 -14.44 16.03 3.33
CA ILE A 119 -15.71 16.26 3.99
C ILE A 119 -16.01 17.69 3.59
N ASN A 120 -16.87 17.82 2.59
CA ASN A 120 -17.33 19.12 2.15
C ASN A 120 -18.05 19.74 3.36
N PRO A 121 -17.55 20.83 3.95
CA PRO A 121 -18.12 21.39 5.17
C PRO A 121 -19.59 21.80 4.98
N TYR A 122 -20.03 22.02 3.74
CA TYR A 122 -21.42 22.30 3.41
C TYR A 122 -22.37 21.10 3.59
N GLN A 123 -21.88 19.86 3.50
CA GLN A 123 -22.71 18.65 3.74
C GLN A 123 -23.01 18.46 5.23
N VAL A 124 -22.07 18.81 6.12
CA VAL A 124 -22.22 18.65 7.58
C VAL A 124 -23.28 19.60 8.15
N ILE A 125 -23.41 20.80 7.56
CA ILE A 125 -24.36 21.83 8.02
C ILE A 125 -25.80 21.41 7.71
N GLN A 126 -26.09 20.81 6.55
CA GLN A 126 -27.46 20.43 6.19
C GLN A 126 -28.04 19.33 7.07
N THR A 127 -27.22 18.40 7.55
CA THR A 127 -27.68 17.28 8.38
C THR A 127 -28.17 17.74 9.76
N ARG A 128 -27.66 18.87 10.28
CA ARG A 128 -28.14 19.46 11.55
C ARG A 128 -29.40 20.30 11.40
N PHE A 129 -29.61 20.96 10.25
CA PHE A 129 -30.81 21.76 10.01
C PHE A 129 -32.05 20.93 9.67
N ARG A 130 -31.90 19.67 9.22
CA ARG A 130 -33.05 18.78 8.97
C ARG A 130 -33.84 18.38 10.23
N ARG A 131 -33.27 18.53 11.44
CA ARG A 131 -33.99 18.23 12.69
C ARG A 131 -34.75 19.41 13.30
N LEU A 132 -34.56 20.63 12.78
CA LEU A 132 -35.19 21.83 13.37
C LEU A 132 -36.44 22.32 12.63
N THR A 133 -36.82 21.68 11.51
CA THR A 133 -38.07 22.00 10.80
C THR A 133 -38.97 20.77 10.68
N SER A 134 -39.27 20.14 11.81
CA SER A 134 -40.32 19.12 11.90
C SER A 134 -41.33 19.48 12.98
N SER A 135 -41.96 20.66 12.85
CA SER A 135 -43.28 20.98 13.41
C SER A 135 -43.66 22.45 13.17
N LEU A 136 -43.97 22.79 11.92
CA LEU A 136 -44.97 23.85 11.69
C LEU A 136 -45.92 23.32 10.61
N SER A 137 -46.95 22.62 11.07
CA SER A 137 -48.20 22.51 10.32
C SER A 137 -48.77 23.93 10.20
N LEU A 138 -48.59 24.57 9.04
CA LEU A 138 -49.33 25.78 8.75
C LEU A 138 -50.77 25.34 8.40
N ALA A 139 -51.66 25.48 9.39
CA ALA A 139 -53.09 25.37 9.19
C ALA A 139 -53.56 26.35 8.11
N ALA A 140 -54.63 25.96 7.41
CA ALA A 140 -55.19 26.63 6.26
C ALA A 140 -55.41 28.13 6.46
N TRP A 141 -55.03 28.93 5.46
CA TRP A 141 -55.56 30.28 5.28
C TRP A 141 -56.32 30.33 3.95
N ASN A 142 -57.65 30.20 4.03
CA ASN A 142 -58.54 30.66 2.98
C ASN A 142 -58.66 32.19 3.12
N GLY A 143 -58.22 32.91 2.09
CA GLY A 143 -58.24 34.37 2.02
C GLY A 143 -58.40 34.81 0.58
N GLU A 144 -59.66 34.97 0.20
CA GLU A 144 -60.17 35.40 -1.09
C GLU A 144 -59.76 36.86 -1.43
N GLN A 145 -59.66 37.14 -2.74
CA GLN A 145 -59.65 38.44 -3.43
C GLN A 145 -58.51 39.44 -3.13
N ASN A 146 -57.48 39.46 -3.99
CA ASN A 146 -56.97 40.75 -4.49
C ASN A 146 -56.32 40.60 -5.88
N ARG A 147 -57.13 40.74 -6.94
CA ARG A 147 -56.64 40.94 -8.30
C ARG A 147 -56.70 42.45 -8.61
N PRO A 148 -55.58 43.16 -8.83
CA PRO A 148 -55.64 44.55 -9.30
C PRO A 148 -56.26 44.61 -10.70
N LYS A 149 -57.18 45.56 -10.90
CA LYS A 149 -57.91 45.80 -12.15
C LYS A 149 -56.96 46.35 -13.24
N PRO A 150 -57.15 46.03 -14.53
CA PRO A 150 -56.29 46.54 -15.59
C PRO A 150 -56.52 48.04 -15.81
N TRP A 151 -55.42 48.79 -15.92
CA TRP A 151 -55.44 50.21 -16.25
C TRP A 151 -55.82 50.42 -17.72
N LYS A 152 -56.82 51.25 -17.98
CA LYS A 152 -57.18 51.77 -19.32
C LYS A 152 -56.90 53.27 -19.35
N SER A 153 -56.21 53.75 -20.37
CA SER A 153 -56.11 55.18 -20.69
C SER A 153 -57.20 55.56 -21.71
N PRO A 154 -57.93 56.68 -21.53
CA PRO A 154 -58.95 57.12 -22.48
C PRO A 154 -58.43 58.11 -23.56
N ALA A 155 -59.09 58.02 -24.72
CA ALA A 155 -59.13 58.87 -25.92
C ALA A 155 -57.83 59.06 -26.72
#